data_AF-A0AAE4L7A0-F1
#
_entry.id   AF-A0AAE4L7A0-F1
#
_cell.length_a   1.000
_cell.length_b   1.000
_cell.length_c   1.000
_cell.angle_alpha   90.00
_cell.angle_beta   90.00
_cell.angle_gamma   90.00
#
_symmetry.space_group_name_H-M   'P 1'
#
loop_
_entity.id
_entity.type
_entity.pdbx_description
1 polymer ?
#
loop_
_entity_poly.entity_id
_entity_poly.type
_entity_poly.pdbx_seq_one_letter_code
_entity_poly.pdbx_strand_id
1 'polypeptide(L)'
;MELLKLIKNRISTEWKKTFNDNVDILNGITRNQDQKIDVTNKRISNLVLQSGGDSPNEIVDARVNNKGETFDTLEDRLLNAENVHDLDIELANKQISDNKDQLSQLNEVVRMLYNAAGSNIAIYVSKERGSDVVGDGTQEKPFRTIQTAVNQIPLINRSNTTIFIEDGTYLEDVRISNCLASSIYIRTIQNVDSLDIKTNIMPVKVRSIGFTYCQGYFNLYGLEFVDQANTISVSNVKLSAFCEQGGYLSISKCGFRENTKAFDHNALYVGGNGQMSVYNSMFVNQNVIAKANLMADLNFQSANGSGNLVGVISATATVRTSNLASIATTPTKIEGNGLIITKGTVLS
;
A
#
# COMPACT_ATOMS: atom_id res chain seq x y z
N MET A 1 -31.08 -20.03 73.58
CA MET A 1 -32.14 -20.33 74.57
C MET A 1 -32.20 -19.15 75.52
N GLU A 2 -33.38 -18.60 75.81
CA GLU A 2 -33.49 -17.37 76.62
C GLU A 2 -33.72 -17.68 78.11
N LEU A 3 -32.95 -17.03 78.97
CA LEU A 3 -33.11 -17.06 80.41
C LEU A 3 -34.43 -16.40 80.81
N LEU A 4 -35.14 -17.03 81.74
CA LEU A 4 -36.47 -16.60 82.18
C LEU A 4 -36.41 -15.56 83.30
N LYS A 5 -37.25 -14.52 83.20
CA LYS A 5 -37.43 -13.52 84.24
C LYS A 5 -38.25 -14.04 85.41
N LEU A 6 -37.98 -13.53 86.61
CA LEU A 6 -38.77 -13.77 87.82
C LEU A 6 -39.99 -12.84 87.85
N ILE A 7 -41.17 -13.39 87.53
CA ILE A 7 -42.42 -12.63 87.41
C ILE A 7 -43.37 -12.86 88.60
N LYS A 8 -43.46 -14.08 89.15
CA LYS A 8 -44.35 -14.41 90.30
C LYS A 8 -43.56 -15.01 91.46
N ASN A 9 -43.26 -14.22 92.49
CA ASN A 9 -42.73 -14.70 93.77
C ASN A 9 -42.97 -13.67 94.90
N ARG A 10 -42.67 -14.04 96.16
CA ARG A 10 -42.83 -13.21 97.38
C ARG A 10 -41.63 -12.31 97.70
N ILE A 11 -40.64 -12.21 96.81
CA ILE A 11 -39.42 -11.39 97.02
C ILE A 11 -39.76 -9.90 96.81
N SER A 12 -39.00 -9.03 97.47
CA SER A 12 -39.16 -7.57 97.35
C SER A 12 -39.04 -7.11 95.89
N THR A 13 -39.82 -6.08 95.55
CA THR A 13 -39.94 -5.57 94.18
C THR A 13 -38.59 -5.08 93.63
N GLU A 14 -37.75 -4.50 94.49
CA GLU A 14 -36.42 -4.00 94.14
C GLU A 14 -35.47 -5.13 93.71
N TRP A 15 -35.47 -6.26 94.44
CA TRP A 15 -34.63 -7.41 94.10
C TRP A 15 -35.07 -8.09 92.80
N LYS A 16 -36.38 -8.16 92.56
CA LYS A 16 -36.94 -8.67 91.30
C LYS A 16 -36.49 -7.83 90.11
N LYS A 17 -36.48 -6.51 90.26
CA LYS A 17 -36.05 -5.60 89.21
C LYS A 17 -34.58 -5.84 88.87
N THR A 18 -33.71 -5.81 89.87
CA THR A 18 -32.27 -6.07 89.69
C THR A 18 -31.99 -7.44 89.06
N PHE A 19 -32.70 -8.50 89.49
CA PHE A 19 -32.55 -9.82 88.89
C PHE A 19 -32.99 -9.85 87.42
N ASN A 20 -34.14 -9.25 87.10
CA ASN A 20 -34.66 -9.25 85.73
C ASN A 20 -33.83 -8.38 84.79
N ASP A 21 -33.27 -7.27 85.28
CA ASP A 21 -32.34 -6.43 84.53
C ASP A 21 -31.04 -7.21 84.22
N ASN A 22 -30.53 -7.99 85.18
CA ASN A 22 -29.39 -8.88 84.95
C ASN A 22 -29.72 -10.00 83.93
N VAL A 23 -30.93 -10.56 83.97
CA VAL A 23 -31.40 -11.55 82.98
C VAL A 23 -31.47 -10.95 81.57
N ASP A 24 -31.94 -9.71 81.44
CA ASP A 24 -31.95 -8.99 80.16
C ASP A 24 -30.54 -8.78 79.61
N ILE A 25 -29.62 -8.33 80.46
CA ILE A 25 -28.21 -8.15 80.09
C ILE A 25 -27.61 -9.47 79.61
N LEU A 26 -27.84 -10.57 80.35
CA LEU A 26 -27.32 -11.89 79.99
C LEU A 26 -27.91 -12.39 78.66
N ASN A 27 -29.22 -12.26 78.46
CA ASN A 27 -29.86 -12.65 77.20
C ASN A 27 -29.35 -11.82 76.01
N GLY A 28 -29.09 -10.52 76.21
CA GLY A 28 -28.47 -9.66 75.20
C GLY A 28 -27.05 -10.09 74.83
N ILE A 29 -26.24 -10.45 75.83
CA ILE A 29 -24.87 -10.97 75.62
C ILE A 29 -24.91 -12.29 74.85
N THR A 30 -25.78 -13.23 75.24
CA THR A 30 -25.90 -14.54 74.57
C THR A 30 -26.29 -14.38 73.10
N ARG A 31 -27.30 -13.56 72.79
CA ARG A 31 -27.69 -13.30 71.39
C ARG A 31 -26.55 -12.68 70.56
N ASN A 32 -25.80 -11.73 71.14
CA ASN A 32 -24.65 -11.13 70.46
C ASN A 32 -23.51 -12.14 70.24
N GLN A 33 -23.29 -13.07 71.17
CA GLN A 33 -22.30 -14.14 71.00
C GLN A 33 -22.72 -15.13 69.92
N ASP A 34 -23.98 -15.56 69.90
CA ASP A 34 -24.50 -16.47 68.86
C ASP A 34 -24.34 -15.85 67.46
N GLN A 35 -24.65 -14.56 67.31
CA GLN A 35 -24.45 -13.84 66.04
C GLN A 35 -22.97 -13.77 65.63
N LYS A 36 -22.06 -13.51 66.58
CA LYS A 36 -20.61 -13.48 66.29
C LYS A 36 -20.08 -14.86 65.90
N ILE A 37 -20.57 -15.92 66.54
CA ILE A 37 -20.21 -17.31 66.24
C ILE A 37 -20.68 -17.66 64.82
N ASP A 38 -21.90 -17.31 64.45
CA ASP A 38 -22.44 -17.55 63.10
C ASP A 38 -21.65 -16.81 62.00
N VAL A 39 -21.31 -15.54 62.23
CA VAL A 39 -20.50 -14.76 61.28
C VAL A 39 -19.09 -15.37 61.15
N THR A 40 -18.50 -15.81 62.27
CA THR A 40 -17.18 -16.45 62.28
C THR A 40 -17.21 -17.81 61.57
N ASN A 41 -18.23 -18.63 61.81
CA ASN A 41 -18.40 -19.92 61.16
C ASN A 41 -18.58 -19.77 59.65
N LYS A 42 -19.34 -18.77 59.18
CA LYS A 42 -19.46 -18.47 57.73
C LYS A 42 -18.12 -18.07 57.12
N ARG A 43 -17.31 -17.25 57.82
CA ARG A 43 -15.96 -16.89 57.34
C ARG A 43 -15.00 -18.07 57.36
N ILE A 44 -15.08 -18.94 58.37
CA ILE A 44 -14.26 -20.15 58.47
C ILE A 44 -14.65 -21.15 57.38
N SER A 45 -15.94 -21.40 57.12
CA SER A 45 -16.38 -22.28 56.02
C SER A 45 -15.87 -21.81 54.65
N ASN A 46 -15.68 -20.51 54.46
CA ASN A 46 -15.07 -19.96 53.24
C ASN A 46 -13.54 -20.08 53.20
N LEU A 47 -12.89 -20.37 54.35
CA LEU A 47 -11.44 -20.59 54.50
C LEU A 47 -11.07 -22.07 54.67
N VAL A 48 -12.03 -22.93 54.97
CA VAL A 48 -11.81 -24.35 55.30
C VAL A 48 -11.49 -25.12 54.03
N LEU A 49 -10.25 -25.63 54.01
CA LEU A 49 -9.80 -26.75 53.20
C LEU A 49 -10.84 -27.86 53.27
N GLN A 50 -11.35 -28.35 52.14
CA GLN A 50 -12.00 -29.67 52.15
C GLN A 50 -10.93 -30.71 52.51
N SER A 51 -10.79 -31.02 53.80
CA SER A 51 -10.05 -32.21 54.22
C SER A 51 -10.99 -33.41 54.11
N GLY A 52 -10.90 -34.15 53.01
CA GLY A 52 -11.67 -35.38 52.86
C GLY A 52 -11.36 -36.15 51.59
N GLY A 53 -10.49 -37.16 51.68
CA GLY A 53 -10.30 -38.21 50.66
C GLY A 53 -9.00 -38.07 49.85
N ASP A 54 -8.99 -38.67 48.66
CA ASP A 54 -7.84 -38.71 47.72
C ASP A 54 -7.57 -37.35 47.02
N SER A 55 -8.32 -36.30 47.38
CA SER A 55 -8.24 -34.98 46.74
C SER A 55 -7.35 -34.02 47.55
N PRO A 56 -6.50 -33.19 46.91
CA PRO A 56 -5.63 -32.24 47.59
C PRO A 56 -6.42 -31.23 48.43
N ASN A 57 -5.89 -30.90 49.62
CA ASN A 57 -6.46 -29.86 50.49
C ASN A 57 -6.27 -28.48 49.83
N GLU A 58 -7.36 -27.81 49.42
CA GLU A 58 -7.32 -26.49 48.80
C GLU A 58 -8.46 -25.56 49.23
N ILE A 59 -8.28 -24.25 49.01
CA ILE A 59 -9.28 -23.22 49.31
C ILE A 59 -10.31 -23.21 48.17
N VAL A 60 -11.55 -23.62 48.44
CA VAL A 60 -12.62 -23.76 47.42
C VAL A 60 -12.90 -22.44 46.69
N ASP A 61 -12.85 -21.30 47.40
CA ASP A 61 -13.05 -19.98 46.79
C ASP A 61 -11.94 -19.62 45.78
N ALA A 62 -10.77 -20.25 45.90
CA ALA A 62 -9.67 -20.07 44.94
C ALA A 62 -9.92 -20.80 43.61
N ARG A 63 -10.97 -21.62 43.48
CA ARG A 63 -11.34 -22.27 42.22
C ARG A 63 -12.09 -21.36 41.26
N VAL A 64 -12.47 -20.15 41.66
CA VAL A 64 -13.21 -19.23 40.81
C VAL A 64 -12.26 -18.24 40.13
N ASN A 65 -12.33 -18.11 38.81
CA ASN A 65 -11.52 -17.14 38.08
C ASN A 65 -12.16 -15.74 38.06
N ASN A 66 -11.48 -14.77 37.45
CA ASN A 66 -11.94 -13.38 37.36
C ASN A 66 -13.21 -13.18 36.49
N LYS A 67 -13.64 -14.22 35.75
CA LYS A 67 -14.89 -14.24 34.97
C LYS A 67 -16.03 -14.92 35.72
N GLY A 68 -15.80 -15.44 36.92
CA GLY A 68 -16.78 -16.17 37.71
C GLY A 68 -16.93 -17.65 37.32
N GLU A 69 -16.05 -18.19 36.49
CA GLU A 69 -16.03 -19.62 36.14
C GLU A 69 -15.42 -20.41 37.31
N THR A 70 -16.09 -21.49 37.74
CA THR A 70 -15.62 -22.38 38.81
C THR A 70 -14.97 -23.62 38.21
N PHE A 71 -13.77 -23.95 38.68
CA PHE A 71 -12.97 -25.10 38.26
C PHE A 71 -13.08 -26.24 39.26
N ASP A 72 -12.77 -27.47 38.83
CA ASP A 72 -12.83 -28.66 39.69
C ASP A 72 -11.78 -28.59 40.80
N THR A 73 -10.57 -28.12 40.47
CA THR A 73 -9.48 -27.85 41.41
C THR A 73 -8.86 -26.45 41.22
N LEU A 74 -8.08 -25.99 42.20
CA LEU A 74 -7.24 -24.78 42.07
C LEU A 74 -6.14 -25.00 41.03
N GLU A 75 -5.59 -26.21 40.95
CA GLU A 75 -4.59 -26.59 39.94
C GLU A 75 -5.15 -26.41 38.53
N ASP A 76 -6.37 -26.90 38.25
CA ASP A 76 -7.02 -26.75 36.95
C ASP A 76 -7.22 -25.28 36.58
N ARG A 77 -7.59 -24.43 37.55
CA ARG A 77 -7.72 -22.99 37.35
C ARG A 77 -6.37 -22.35 37.02
N LEU A 78 -5.31 -22.70 37.76
CA LEU A 78 -3.97 -22.16 37.55
C LEU A 78 -3.42 -22.58 36.19
N LEU A 79 -3.54 -23.86 35.84
CA LEU A 79 -3.16 -24.39 34.53
C LEU A 79 -3.96 -23.72 33.40
N ASN A 80 -5.27 -23.52 33.57
CA ASN A 80 -6.07 -22.80 32.59
C ASN A 80 -5.59 -21.35 32.42
N ALA A 81 -5.29 -20.66 33.52
CA ALA A 81 -4.78 -19.29 33.48
C ALA A 81 -3.38 -19.22 32.84
N GLU A 82 -2.48 -20.15 33.14
CA GLU A 82 -1.15 -20.24 32.52
C GLU A 82 -1.26 -20.53 31.01
N ASN A 83 -2.08 -21.50 30.61
CA ASN A 83 -2.30 -21.80 29.19
C ASN A 83 -2.90 -20.60 28.43
N VAL A 84 -3.86 -19.88 29.03
CA VAL A 84 -4.43 -18.66 28.43
C VAL A 84 -3.38 -17.55 28.37
N HIS A 85 -2.55 -17.41 29.40
CA HIS A 85 -1.47 -16.42 29.42
C HIS A 85 -0.43 -16.68 28.33
N ASP A 86 -0.05 -17.94 28.10
CA ASP A 86 0.87 -18.33 27.03
C ASP A 86 0.30 -18.00 25.65
N LEU A 87 -1.00 -18.26 25.43
CA LEU A 87 -1.69 -17.87 24.19
C LEU A 87 -1.75 -16.35 24.00
N ASP A 88 -2.05 -15.61 25.07
CA ASP A 88 -2.08 -14.14 25.04
C ASP A 88 -0.69 -13.57 24.72
N ILE A 89 0.38 -14.16 25.27
CA ILE A 89 1.77 -13.78 24.96
C ILE A 89 2.10 -14.08 23.49
N GLU A 90 1.72 -15.25 22.97
CA GLU A 90 1.96 -15.61 21.56
C GLU A 90 1.25 -14.63 20.62
N LEU A 91 -0.01 -14.31 20.92
CA LEU A 91 -0.80 -13.38 20.12
C LEU A 91 -0.28 -11.95 20.20
N ALA A 92 0.15 -11.50 21.38
CA ALA A 92 0.81 -10.20 21.58
C ALA A 92 2.14 -10.12 20.81
N ASN A 93 2.96 -11.17 20.84
CA ASN A 93 4.21 -11.23 20.09
C ASN A 93 3.98 -11.14 18.57
N LYS A 94 2.94 -11.82 18.07
CA LYS A 94 2.54 -11.72 16.66
C LYS A 94 2.13 -10.30 16.29
N GLN A 95 1.27 -9.67 17.10
CA GLN A 95 0.86 -8.28 16.88
C GLN A 95 2.03 -7.30 16.94
N ILE A 96 2.98 -7.49 17.87
CA ILE A 96 4.19 -6.67 17.96
C ILE A 96 5.05 -6.82 16.70
N SER A 97 5.19 -8.05 16.18
CA SER A 97 5.91 -8.31 14.93
C SER A 97 5.24 -7.60 13.74
N ASP A 98 3.93 -7.79 13.57
CA ASP A 98 3.16 -7.16 12.48
C ASP A 98 3.24 -5.62 12.56
N ASN A 99 3.11 -5.06 13.77
CA ASN A 99 3.24 -3.61 13.99
C ASN A 99 4.65 -3.08 13.68
N LYS A 100 5.70 -3.85 14.00
CA LYS A 100 7.08 -3.49 13.67
C LYS A 100 7.30 -3.43 12.16
N ASP A 101 6.73 -4.38 11.42
CA ASP A 101 6.81 -4.40 9.95
C ASP A 101 6.06 -3.20 9.34
N GLN A 102 4.87 -2.89 9.84
CA GLN A 102 4.11 -1.69 9.43
C GLN A 102 4.85 -0.38 9.71
N LEU A 103 5.46 -0.25 10.90
CA LEU A 103 6.27 0.93 11.26
C LEU A 103 7.51 1.06 10.35
N SER A 104 8.15 -0.05 9.99
CA SER A 104 9.27 -0.04 9.04
C SER A 104 8.84 0.48 7.67
N GLN A 105 7.71 0.01 7.15
CA GLN A 105 7.16 0.49 5.87
C GLN A 105 6.81 1.98 5.93
N LEU A 106 6.19 2.44 7.03
CA LEU A 106 5.85 3.84 7.21
C LEU A 106 7.10 4.73 7.22
N ASN A 107 8.15 4.32 7.93
CA ASN A 107 9.41 5.06 7.98
C ASN A 107 10.05 5.18 6.60
N GLU A 108 9.95 4.15 5.76
CA GLU A 108 10.42 4.22 4.36
C GLU A 108 9.63 5.21 3.51
N VAL A 109 8.30 5.23 3.63
CA VAL A 109 7.47 6.24 2.94
C VAL A 109 7.81 7.66 3.40
N VAL A 110 7.95 7.86 4.71
CA VAL A 110 8.36 9.15 5.28
C VAL A 110 9.75 9.53 4.77
N ARG A 111 10.70 8.60 4.71
CA ARG A 111 12.03 8.83 4.13
C ARG A 111 11.95 9.23 2.66
N MET A 112 11.08 8.60 1.85
CA MET A 112 10.88 9.00 0.46
C MET A 112 10.25 10.40 0.32
N LEU A 113 9.34 10.79 1.23
CA LEU A 113 8.70 12.11 1.22
C LEU A 113 9.62 13.24 1.71
N TYR A 114 10.43 12.96 2.73
CA TYR A 114 11.27 13.94 3.43
C TYR A 114 12.75 13.85 3.11
N ASN A 115 13.17 12.87 2.29
CA ASN A 115 14.52 12.87 1.74
C ASN A 115 14.78 14.25 1.11
N ALA A 116 15.94 14.82 1.41
CA ALA A 116 16.34 16.13 0.93
C ALA A 116 16.00 16.25 -0.56
N ALA A 117 15.18 17.24 -0.91
CA ALA A 117 14.69 17.44 -2.28
C ALA A 117 15.86 17.27 -3.27
N GLY A 118 15.73 16.33 -4.21
CA GLY A 118 16.81 15.95 -5.14
C GLY A 118 17.56 14.65 -4.84
N SER A 119 17.24 13.90 -3.78
CA SER A 119 17.76 12.54 -3.60
C SER A 119 17.32 11.61 -4.75
N ASN A 120 18.17 10.69 -5.20
CA ASN A 120 17.81 9.69 -6.21
C ASN A 120 17.26 8.42 -5.54
N ILE A 121 16.02 8.04 -5.87
CA ILE A 121 15.41 6.76 -5.49
C ILE A 121 15.62 5.80 -6.66
N ALA A 122 16.21 4.64 -6.40
CA ALA A 122 16.38 3.58 -7.40
C ALA A 122 15.49 2.39 -7.05
N ILE A 123 14.67 1.95 -8.01
CA ILE A 123 13.79 0.78 -7.89
C ILE A 123 14.15 -0.18 -9.02
N TYR A 124 14.27 -1.48 -8.73
CA TYR A 124 14.69 -2.50 -9.69
C TYR A 124 13.55 -3.45 -10.03
N VAL A 125 13.47 -3.83 -11.31
CA VAL A 125 12.48 -4.78 -11.85
C VAL A 125 13.22 -5.88 -12.61
N SER A 126 12.85 -7.14 -12.35
CA SER A 126 13.41 -8.31 -13.02
C SER A 126 12.32 -9.36 -13.25
N LYS A 127 12.14 -9.78 -14.50
CA LYS A 127 11.16 -10.83 -14.84
C LYS A 127 11.50 -12.17 -14.21
N GLU A 128 12.79 -12.54 -14.21
CA GLU A 128 13.27 -13.86 -13.81
C GLU A 128 13.55 -13.95 -12.29
N ARG A 129 14.12 -12.89 -11.71
CA ARG A 129 14.55 -12.89 -10.30
C ARG A 129 13.58 -12.16 -9.36
N GLY A 130 12.67 -11.36 -9.92
CA GLY A 130 11.80 -10.50 -9.15
C GLY A 130 10.58 -11.20 -8.57
N SER A 131 10.02 -10.60 -7.52
CA SER A 131 8.75 -11.03 -6.93
C SER A 131 7.90 -9.83 -6.56
N ASP A 132 6.62 -9.84 -6.92
CA ASP A 132 5.67 -8.79 -6.51
C ASP A 132 5.14 -9.03 -5.08
N VAL A 133 5.47 -10.17 -4.46
CA VAL A 133 5.02 -10.55 -3.11
C VAL A 133 6.11 -10.33 -2.08
N VAL A 134 7.36 -10.68 -2.40
CA VAL A 134 8.50 -10.60 -1.48
C VAL A 134 9.65 -9.71 -1.96
N GLY A 135 9.54 -9.14 -3.16
CA GLY A 135 10.48 -8.13 -3.64
C GLY A 135 10.27 -6.82 -2.89
N ASP A 136 11.36 -6.10 -2.59
CA ASP A 136 11.34 -4.79 -1.94
C ASP A 136 11.79 -3.66 -2.89
N GLY A 137 12.09 -4.00 -4.15
CA GLY A 137 12.51 -3.04 -5.17
C GLY A 137 14.00 -2.72 -5.12
N THR A 138 14.78 -3.33 -4.23
CA THR A 138 16.24 -3.25 -4.27
C THR A 138 16.82 -4.09 -5.41
N GLN A 139 18.09 -3.89 -5.74
CA GLN A 139 18.77 -4.68 -6.79
C GLN A 139 18.83 -6.19 -6.45
N GLU A 140 18.96 -6.51 -5.15
CA GLU A 140 19.01 -7.89 -4.64
C GLU A 140 17.62 -8.55 -4.66
N LYS A 141 16.56 -7.80 -4.32
CA LYS A 141 15.17 -8.27 -4.29
C LYS A 141 14.26 -7.39 -5.15
N PRO A 142 14.42 -7.43 -6.49
CA PRO A 142 13.64 -6.59 -7.39
C PRO A 142 12.16 -6.99 -7.42
N PHE A 143 11.30 -6.08 -7.88
CA PHE A 143 9.93 -6.43 -8.23
C PHE A 143 9.89 -7.25 -9.52
N ARG A 144 8.83 -8.03 -9.74
CA ARG A 144 8.69 -8.84 -10.97
C ARG A 144 8.05 -8.05 -12.10
N THR A 145 7.18 -7.11 -11.76
CA THR A 145 6.38 -6.31 -12.69
C THR A 145 6.74 -4.83 -12.62
N ILE A 146 6.62 -4.14 -13.76
CA ILE A 146 6.88 -2.71 -13.83
C ILE A 146 5.79 -1.95 -13.07
N GLN A 147 4.53 -2.41 -13.14
CA GLN A 147 3.43 -1.76 -12.40
C GLN A 147 3.63 -1.82 -10.88
N THR A 148 4.15 -2.91 -10.32
CA THR A 148 4.41 -2.99 -8.87
C THR A 148 5.48 -2.00 -8.43
N ALA A 149 6.54 -1.82 -9.23
CA ALA A 149 7.57 -0.81 -8.98
C ALA A 149 7.01 0.63 -9.05
N VAL A 150 6.19 0.91 -10.07
CA VAL A 150 5.50 2.19 -10.22
C VAL A 150 4.60 2.49 -9.01
N ASN A 151 3.90 1.48 -8.49
CA ASN A 151 3.00 1.63 -7.35
C ASN A 151 3.73 2.00 -6.03
N GLN A 152 5.05 1.84 -5.97
CA GLN A 152 5.85 2.27 -4.80
C GLN A 152 6.14 3.78 -4.82
N ILE A 153 5.93 4.46 -5.95
CA ILE A 153 6.20 5.90 -6.06
C ILE A 153 5.11 6.65 -5.28
N PRO A 154 5.49 7.48 -4.28
CA PRO A 154 4.52 8.30 -3.56
C PRO A 154 3.79 9.25 -4.52
N LEU A 155 2.49 9.49 -4.28
CA LEU A 155 1.70 10.42 -5.09
C LEU A 155 2.26 11.85 -5.06
N ILE A 156 2.93 12.24 -3.97
CA ILE A 156 3.70 13.49 -3.88
C ILE A 156 5.18 13.09 -3.74
N ASN A 157 5.89 13.05 -4.85
CA ASN A 157 7.29 12.64 -4.90
C ASN A 157 8.20 13.85 -5.16
N ARG A 158 8.99 14.25 -4.16
CA ARG A 158 9.96 15.36 -4.30
C ARG A 158 11.36 14.89 -4.70
N SER A 159 11.55 13.59 -4.81
CA SER A 159 12.81 12.94 -5.18
C SER A 159 12.81 12.60 -6.67
N ASN A 160 14.00 12.32 -7.22
CA ASN A 160 14.14 11.80 -8.56
C ASN A 160 14.06 10.27 -8.49
N THR A 161 13.04 9.65 -9.06
CA THR A 161 12.87 8.19 -9.02
C THR A 161 13.27 7.57 -10.33
N THR A 162 14.15 6.56 -10.29
CA THR A 162 14.53 5.75 -11.46
C THR A 162 14.10 4.30 -11.25
N ILE A 163 13.28 3.80 -12.16
CA ILE A 163 12.96 2.38 -12.28
C ILE A 163 13.91 1.78 -13.31
N PHE A 164 14.81 0.92 -12.84
CA PHE A 164 15.73 0.13 -13.66
C PHE A 164 15.12 -1.23 -13.97
N ILE A 165 14.96 -1.53 -15.26
CA ILE A 165 14.31 -2.75 -15.73
C ILE A 165 15.35 -3.65 -16.38
N GLU A 166 15.49 -4.88 -15.87
CA GLU A 166 16.30 -5.93 -16.51
C GLU A 166 15.65 -6.40 -17.81
N ASP A 167 16.49 -6.84 -18.75
CA ASP A 167 16.13 -7.40 -20.04
C ASP A 167 14.99 -8.42 -19.90
N GLY A 168 13.98 -8.30 -20.75
CA GLY A 168 12.80 -9.15 -20.62
C GLY A 168 11.58 -8.64 -21.37
N THR A 169 10.53 -9.45 -21.36
CA THR A 169 9.24 -9.13 -21.96
C THR A 169 8.18 -8.95 -20.87
N TYR A 170 7.72 -7.72 -20.72
CA TYR A 170 6.75 -7.25 -19.74
C TYR A 170 5.49 -6.83 -20.47
N LEU A 171 4.62 -7.79 -20.78
CA LEU A 171 3.34 -7.55 -21.47
C LEU A 171 2.32 -6.88 -20.53
N GLU A 172 2.66 -5.68 -20.06
CA GLU A 172 1.95 -4.87 -19.07
C GLU A 172 1.51 -3.54 -19.69
N ASP A 173 0.30 -3.09 -19.33
CA ASP A 173 -0.16 -1.73 -19.58
C ASP A 173 0.12 -0.88 -18.33
N VAL A 174 1.33 -0.34 -18.25
CA VAL A 174 1.81 0.41 -17.08
C VAL A 174 1.13 1.78 -17.03
N ARG A 175 0.50 2.11 -15.89
CA ARG A 175 -0.20 3.38 -15.70
C ARG A 175 0.26 4.07 -14.43
N ILE A 176 0.54 5.36 -14.59
CA ILE A 176 0.79 6.31 -13.51
C ILE A 176 -0.35 7.32 -13.57
N SER A 177 -1.02 7.55 -12.44
CA SER A 177 -2.10 8.53 -12.38
C SER A 177 -2.08 9.36 -11.10
N ASN A 178 -2.49 10.62 -11.21
CA ASN A 178 -2.63 11.55 -10.08
C ASN A 178 -1.33 11.74 -9.27
N CYS A 179 -0.18 11.73 -9.95
CA CYS A 179 1.15 11.84 -9.32
C CYS A 179 1.78 13.21 -9.56
N LEU A 180 2.19 13.87 -8.49
CA LEU A 180 3.04 15.06 -8.49
C LEU A 180 4.47 14.64 -8.19
N ALA A 181 5.34 14.58 -9.19
CA ALA A 181 6.73 14.14 -9.06
C ALA A 181 7.74 15.21 -9.51
N SER A 182 8.92 15.23 -8.92
CA SER A 182 10.07 15.97 -9.47
C SER A 182 10.49 15.37 -10.80
N SER A 183 10.90 14.09 -10.77
CA SER A 183 11.24 13.33 -11.98
C SER A 183 11.00 11.84 -11.79
N ILE A 184 10.48 11.17 -12.84
CA ILE A 184 10.36 9.71 -12.91
C ILE A 184 11.04 9.22 -14.19
N TYR A 185 12.03 8.35 -14.05
CA TYR A 185 12.73 7.69 -15.15
C TYR A 185 12.34 6.22 -15.18
N ILE A 186 11.81 5.73 -16.30
CA ILE A 186 11.52 4.31 -16.53
C ILE A 186 12.41 3.86 -17.68
N ARG A 187 13.39 3.00 -17.37
CA ARG A 187 14.46 2.68 -18.31
C ARG A 187 14.97 1.26 -18.18
N THR A 188 15.57 0.77 -19.26
CA THR A 188 16.43 -0.41 -19.17
C THR A 188 17.62 -0.14 -18.23
N ILE A 189 18.06 -1.19 -17.53
CA ILE A 189 19.29 -1.20 -16.75
C ILE A 189 20.53 -1.13 -17.65
N GLN A 190 20.41 -1.55 -18.91
CA GLN A 190 21.50 -1.52 -19.87
C GLN A 190 21.86 -0.08 -20.27
N ASN A 191 23.12 0.15 -20.62
CA ASN A 191 23.51 1.36 -21.33
C ASN A 191 23.31 1.15 -22.83
N VAL A 192 22.33 1.84 -23.43
CA VAL A 192 21.99 1.72 -24.86
C VAL A 192 22.43 2.94 -25.69
N ASP A 193 23.28 3.81 -25.14
CA ASP A 193 23.74 5.01 -25.85
C ASP A 193 24.57 4.68 -27.08
N SER A 194 25.39 3.63 -27.02
CA SER A 194 26.22 3.16 -28.13
C SER A 194 25.45 2.30 -29.15
N LEU A 195 24.23 1.84 -28.84
CA LEU A 195 23.45 1.04 -29.76
C LEU A 195 22.86 1.90 -30.89
N ASP A 196 22.98 1.40 -32.12
CA ASP A 196 22.27 1.96 -33.26
C ASP A 196 20.80 1.56 -33.20
N ILE A 197 19.93 2.54 -32.94
CA ILE A 197 18.49 2.36 -32.81
C ILE A 197 17.84 1.94 -34.13
N LYS A 198 18.52 2.00 -35.28
CA LYS A 198 17.95 1.55 -36.56
C LYS A 198 17.97 0.04 -36.70
N THR A 199 19.01 -0.61 -36.16
CA THR A 199 19.30 -2.03 -36.35
C THR A 199 19.07 -2.87 -35.09
N ASN A 200 19.15 -2.27 -33.90
CA ASN A 200 18.98 -2.98 -32.62
C ASN A 200 17.54 -2.89 -32.11
N ILE A 201 17.08 -4.00 -31.52
CA ILE A 201 15.83 -4.07 -30.74
C ILE A 201 16.18 -3.77 -29.28
N MET A 202 15.34 -2.98 -28.60
CA MET A 202 15.62 -2.65 -27.20
C MET A 202 15.39 -3.87 -26.29
N PRO A 203 16.21 -4.03 -25.23
CA PRO A 203 16.21 -5.24 -24.40
C PRO A 203 14.96 -5.41 -23.55
N VAL A 204 14.29 -4.32 -23.21
CA VAL A 204 13.07 -4.32 -22.41
C VAL A 204 11.87 -4.11 -23.33
N LYS A 205 11.03 -5.13 -23.44
CA LYS A 205 9.79 -5.09 -24.23
C LYS A 205 8.60 -4.83 -23.31
N VAL A 206 7.80 -3.81 -23.63
CA VAL A 206 6.62 -3.40 -22.84
C VAL A 206 5.41 -3.18 -23.73
N ARG A 207 4.19 -3.39 -23.21
CA ARG A 207 2.98 -3.16 -24.02
C ARG A 207 2.65 -1.67 -24.14
N SER A 208 2.46 -1.00 -23.01
CA SER A 208 2.29 0.45 -22.99
C SER A 208 2.72 1.08 -21.68
N ILE A 209 3.03 2.38 -21.72
CA ILE A 209 3.29 3.18 -20.53
C ILE A 209 2.56 4.52 -20.64
N GLY A 210 1.78 4.86 -19.62
CA GLY A 210 0.94 6.05 -19.60
C GLY A 210 1.05 6.87 -18.33
N PHE A 211 1.04 8.19 -18.51
CA PHE A 211 0.93 9.18 -17.43
C PHE A 211 -0.35 9.98 -17.60
N THR A 212 -1.21 10.01 -16.58
CA THR A 212 -2.53 10.67 -16.65
C THR A 212 -2.80 11.50 -15.40
N TYR A 213 -3.11 12.79 -15.53
CA TYR A 213 -3.25 13.70 -14.39
C TYR A 213 -1.98 13.77 -13.54
N CYS A 214 -0.81 13.68 -14.19
CA CYS A 214 0.49 13.72 -13.52
C CYS A 214 1.19 15.05 -13.77
N GLN A 215 2.00 15.51 -12.82
CA GLN A 215 2.81 16.73 -12.91
C GLN A 215 4.26 16.38 -12.62
N GLY A 216 5.21 16.92 -13.40
CA GLY A 216 6.63 16.59 -13.28
C GLY A 216 7.31 16.31 -14.61
N TYR A 217 8.57 15.89 -14.54
CA TYR A 217 9.33 15.38 -15.68
C TYR A 217 9.34 13.85 -15.70
N PHE A 218 9.00 13.25 -16.83
CA PHE A 218 8.96 11.81 -17.02
C PHE A 218 9.88 11.43 -18.17
N ASN A 219 10.61 10.32 -18.03
CA ASN A 219 11.47 9.83 -19.10
C ASN A 219 11.29 8.35 -19.34
N LEU A 220 11.10 7.98 -20.61
CA LEU A 220 11.14 6.61 -21.09
C LEU A 220 12.39 6.43 -21.94
N TYR A 221 13.23 5.45 -21.57
CA TYR A 221 14.53 5.26 -22.21
C TYR A 221 14.87 3.78 -22.44
N GLY A 222 15.23 3.43 -23.68
CA GLY A 222 15.72 2.09 -24.02
C GLY A 222 14.64 1.01 -23.95
N LEU A 223 13.42 1.31 -24.38
CA LEU A 223 12.26 0.40 -24.34
C LEU A 223 11.78 0.06 -25.76
N GLU A 224 11.32 -1.18 -25.97
CA GLU A 224 10.64 -1.61 -27.20
C GLU A 224 9.14 -1.79 -26.89
N PHE A 225 8.28 -1.11 -27.63
CA PHE A 225 6.83 -1.26 -27.50
C PHE A 225 6.33 -2.40 -28.38
N VAL A 226 5.67 -3.39 -27.77
CA VAL A 226 5.22 -4.65 -28.42
C VAL A 226 3.79 -4.99 -28.00
N ASP A 227 3.19 -5.99 -28.64
CA ASP A 227 1.82 -6.46 -28.34
C ASP A 227 0.77 -5.33 -28.48
N GLN A 228 0.94 -4.49 -29.51
CA GLN A 228 0.13 -3.28 -29.73
C GLN A 228 -1.32 -3.59 -30.12
N ALA A 229 -1.59 -4.79 -30.61
CA ALA A 229 -2.96 -5.25 -30.82
C ALA A 229 -3.76 -5.40 -29.51
N ASN A 230 -3.10 -5.59 -28.36
CA ASN A 230 -3.74 -5.83 -27.07
C ASN A 230 -3.61 -4.66 -26.08
N THR A 231 -3.05 -3.53 -26.52
CA THR A 231 -2.79 -2.40 -25.62
C THR A 231 -4.05 -1.63 -25.22
N ILE A 232 -3.93 -0.85 -24.14
CA ILE A 232 -4.94 0.09 -23.71
C ILE A 232 -5.51 0.91 -24.87
N SER A 233 -6.83 1.04 -24.89
CA SER A 233 -7.55 1.96 -25.76
C SER A 233 -8.05 3.15 -24.96
N VAL A 234 -7.67 4.36 -25.37
CA VAL A 234 -8.20 5.62 -24.83
C VAL A 234 -9.04 6.28 -25.93
N SER A 235 -10.31 6.52 -25.65
CA SER A 235 -11.27 7.03 -26.65
C SER A 235 -11.27 6.22 -27.96
N ASN A 236 -11.26 4.89 -27.85
CA ASN A 236 -11.19 3.92 -28.96
C ASN A 236 -9.91 3.94 -29.80
N VAL A 237 -8.85 4.62 -29.34
CA VAL A 237 -7.55 4.59 -30.00
C VAL A 237 -6.53 3.88 -29.11
N LYS A 238 -5.83 2.89 -29.67
CA LYS A 238 -4.76 2.16 -28.97
C LYS A 238 -3.50 3.00 -28.86
N LEU A 239 -2.81 2.96 -27.72
CA LEU A 239 -1.67 3.83 -27.44
C LEU A 239 -0.46 3.04 -26.91
N SER A 240 0.75 3.30 -27.44
CA SER A 240 1.98 2.70 -26.88
C SER A 240 2.52 3.52 -25.70
N ALA A 241 2.75 4.82 -25.90
CA ALA A 241 3.21 5.72 -24.85
C ALA A 241 2.38 7.01 -24.83
N PHE A 242 1.94 7.43 -23.65
CA PHE A 242 1.08 8.60 -23.56
C PHE A 242 1.27 9.45 -22.31
N CYS A 243 0.99 10.74 -22.47
CA CYS A 243 1.01 11.76 -21.43
C CYS A 243 -0.24 12.64 -21.56
N GLU A 244 -1.16 12.54 -20.62
CA GLU A 244 -2.45 13.23 -20.69
C GLU A 244 -2.75 14.00 -19.41
N GLN A 245 -3.28 15.22 -19.56
CA GLN A 245 -3.66 16.09 -18.44
C GLN A 245 -2.49 16.42 -17.48
N GLY A 246 -1.30 16.71 -18.03
CA GLY A 246 -0.21 17.37 -17.30
C GLY A 246 1.17 16.78 -17.57
N GLY A 247 2.19 17.42 -17.00
CA GLY A 247 3.58 16.94 -16.99
C GLY A 247 4.30 17.01 -18.34
N TYR A 248 5.58 16.63 -18.31
CA TYR A 248 6.47 16.59 -19.46
C TYR A 248 7.01 15.18 -19.66
N LEU A 249 6.71 14.55 -20.80
CA LEU A 249 7.19 13.21 -21.15
C LEU A 249 8.31 13.28 -22.19
N SER A 250 9.52 12.86 -21.82
CA SER A 250 10.67 12.69 -22.70
C SER A 250 10.82 11.23 -23.11
N ILE A 251 10.80 10.96 -24.41
CA ILE A 251 10.98 9.60 -24.95
C ILE A 251 12.26 9.58 -25.75
N SER A 252 13.20 8.69 -25.38
CA SER A 252 14.47 8.57 -26.08
C SER A 252 14.92 7.12 -26.22
N LYS A 253 15.61 6.81 -27.33
CA LYS A 253 16.14 5.46 -27.60
C LYS A 253 15.06 4.36 -27.48
N CYS A 254 13.83 4.65 -27.88
CA CYS A 254 12.73 3.67 -27.83
C CYS A 254 12.42 3.12 -29.24
N GLY A 255 11.92 1.89 -29.31
CA GLY A 255 11.52 1.22 -30.54
C GLY A 255 10.01 1.00 -30.63
N PHE A 256 9.44 1.35 -31.78
CA PHE A 256 8.02 1.18 -32.14
C PHE A 256 7.97 0.50 -33.51
N ARG A 257 8.00 -0.84 -33.54
CA ARG A 257 8.23 -1.60 -34.79
C ARG A 257 7.11 -2.55 -35.20
N GLU A 258 6.18 -2.81 -34.30
CA GLU A 258 5.01 -3.63 -34.63
C GLU A 258 4.12 -2.89 -35.63
N ASN A 259 3.62 -3.61 -36.65
CA ASN A 259 2.76 -3.00 -37.66
C ASN A 259 1.37 -2.72 -37.09
N THR A 260 1.03 -1.44 -36.91
CA THR A 260 -0.25 -1.03 -36.32
C THR A 260 -1.25 -0.50 -37.35
N LYS A 261 -0.91 -0.50 -38.65
CA LYS A 261 -1.76 0.05 -39.73
C LYS A 261 -3.12 -0.64 -39.90
N ALA A 262 -3.31 -1.81 -39.30
CA ALA A 262 -4.56 -2.57 -39.39
C ALA A 262 -5.63 -2.11 -38.39
N PHE A 263 -5.31 -1.21 -37.45
CA PHE A 263 -6.23 -0.73 -36.43
C PHE A 263 -5.91 0.71 -36.01
N ASP A 264 -6.86 1.37 -35.34
CA ASP A 264 -6.66 2.73 -34.85
C ASP A 264 -5.64 2.76 -33.70
N HIS A 265 -4.50 3.39 -33.96
CA HIS A 265 -3.36 3.39 -33.06
C HIS A 265 -2.51 4.65 -33.22
N ASN A 266 -2.10 5.21 -32.10
CA ASN A 266 -1.02 6.19 -32.03
C ASN A 266 0.14 5.57 -31.24
N ALA A 267 1.34 5.52 -31.82
CA ALA A 267 2.51 5.12 -31.04
C ALA A 267 2.72 6.08 -29.86
N LEU A 268 2.60 7.39 -30.12
CA LEU A 268 2.72 8.43 -29.11
C LEU A 268 1.48 9.29 -29.03
N TYR A 269 1.01 9.60 -27.83
CA TYR A 269 -0.10 10.53 -27.61
C TYR A 269 0.20 11.52 -26.48
N VAL A 270 0.03 12.81 -26.76
CA VAL A 270 0.05 13.86 -25.75
C VAL A 270 -1.23 14.67 -25.82
N GLY A 271 -1.89 14.87 -24.67
CA GLY A 271 -3.23 15.44 -24.61
C GLY A 271 -3.47 16.39 -23.43
N GLY A 272 -4.49 17.24 -23.54
CA GLY A 272 -4.85 18.18 -22.48
C GLY A 272 -3.82 19.30 -22.36
N ASN A 273 -3.20 19.45 -21.18
CA ASN A 273 -2.07 20.35 -20.93
C ASN A 273 -0.73 19.60 -20.81
N GLY A 274 -0.63 18.38 -21.37
CA GLY A 274 0.60 17.60 -21.38
C GLY A 274 1.63 18.12 -22.38
N GLN A 275 2.90 17.85 -22.10
CA GLN A 275 4.02 18.15 -22.99
C GLN A 275 4.79 16.87 -23.31
N MET A 276 5.31 16.76 -24.53
CA MET A 276 6.12 15.61 -24.94
C MET A 276 7.29 16.02 -25.83
N SER A 277 8.46 15.43 -25.60
CA SER A 277 9.58 15.48 -26.53
C SER A 277 10.08 14.09 -26.89
N VAL A 278 10.45 13.92 -28.16
CA VAL A 278 10.81 12.61 -28.72
C VAL A 278 12.15 12.68 -29.43
N TYR A 279 13.12 11.93 -28.94
CA TYR A 279 14.51 11.95 -29.43
C TYR A 279 15.00 10.56 -29.82
N ASN A 280 15.78 10.48 -30.89
CA ASN A 280 16.52 9.28 -31.31
C ASN A 280 15.77 7.93 -31.09
N SER A 281 14.49 7.89 -31.46
CA SER A 281 13.61 6.71 -31.34
C SER A 281 13.21 6.22 -32.74
N MET A 282 12.84 4.95 -32.88
CA MET A 282 12.62 4.30 -34.17
C MET A 282 11.16 3.91 -34.38
N PHE A 283 10.58 4.31 -35.52
CA PHE A 283 9.16 4.09 -35.84
C PHE A 283 8.99 3.37 -37.17
N VAL A 284 8.48 2.14 -37.16
CA VAL A 284 8.31 1.32 -38.37
C VAL A 284 6.88 0.81 -38.47
N ASN A 285 6.26 0.97 -39.64
CA ASN A 285 4.90 0.47 -39.92
C ASN A 285 3.81 0.96 -38.95
N GLN A 286 3.94 2.17 -38.41
CA GLN A 286 2.93 2.75 -37.53
C GLN A 286 1.74 3.31 -38.33
N ASN A 287 0.53 3.21 -37.77
CA ASN A 287 -0.65 3.93 -38.27
C ASN A 287 -0.43 5.46 -38.09
N VAL A 288 -0.21 5.89 -36.86
CA VAL A 288 0.19 7.26 -36.52
C VAL A 288 1.41 7.22 -35.61
N ILE A 289 2.48 7.94 -35.96
CA ILE A 289 3.67 8.02 -35.09
C ILE A 289 3.35 8.82 -33.82
N ALA A 290 2.84 10.03 -33.95
CA ALA A 290 2.49 10.84 -32.78
C ALA A 290 1.27 11.73 -33.00
N LYS A 291 0.43 11.86 -31.97
CA LYS A 291 -0.69 12.80 -31.94
C LYS A 291 -0.58 13.73 -30.74
N ALA A 292 -0.59 15.02 -30.99
CA ALA A 292 -0.82 16.06 -29.99
C ALA A 292 -2.27 16.51 -30.07
N ASN A 293 -2.97 16.58 -28.94
CA ASN A 293 -4.40 16.88 -28.87
C ASN A 293 -4.74 17.92 -27.80
N LEU A 294 -5.72 18.78 -28.05
CA LEU A 294 -6.09 19.91 -27.18
C LEU A 294 -4.88 20.82 -26.92
N MET A 295 -4.75 21.45 -25.76
CA MET A 295 -3.67 22.41 -25.44
C MET A 295 -2.27 21.78 -25.23
N ALA A 296 -2.02 20.61 -25.83
CA ALA A 296 -0.77 19.89 -25.67
C ALA A 296 0.35 20.47 -26.55
N ASP A 297 1.59 20.27 -26.10
CA ASP A 297 2.80 20.60 -26.85
C ASP A 297 3.60 19.32 -27.18
N LEU A 298 3.93 19.13 -28.45
CA LEU A 298 4.82 18.06 -28.91
C LEU A 298 6.06 18.64 -29.60
N ASN A 299 7.24 18.18 -29.20
CA ASN A 299 8.50 18.42 -29.89
C ASN A 299 9.07 17.09 -30.44
N PHE A 300 8.82 16.82 -31.71
CA PHE A 300 9.20 15.57 -32.35
C PHE A 300 10.51 15.73 -33.15
N GLN A 301 11.59 15.16 -32.63
CA GLN A 301 12.95 15.25 -33.20
C GLN A 301 13.51 13.88 -33.60
N SER A 302 12.65 12.88 -33.83
CA SER A 302 13.04 11.50 -34.16
C SER A 302 12.70 11.13 -35.60
N ALA A 303 13.54 11.55 -36.54
CA ALA A 303 13.37 11.22 -37.97
C ALA A 303 13.90 9.81 -38.34
N ASN A 304 13.78 8.82 -37.45
CA ASN A 304 14.17 7.44 -37.73
C ASN A 304 12.93 6.57 -37.92
N GLY A 305 12.78 5.96 -39.09
CA GLY A 305 11.64 5.10 -39.36
C GLY A 305 11.40 4.81 -40.83
N SER A 306 10.38 4.00 -41.12
CA SER A 306 9.90 3.73 -42.47
C SER A 306 8.52 3.08 -42.48
N GLY A 307 7.80 3.21 -43.60
CA GLY A 307 6.52 2.51 -43.82
C GLY A 307 5.35 2.97 -42.96
N ASN A 308 5.48 4.12 -42.28
CA ASN A 308 4.43 4.71 -41.43
C ASN A 308 3.38 5.43 -42.30
N LEU A 309 2.11 5.38 -41.90
CA LEU A 309 1.02 6.04 -42.64
C LEU A 309 0.99 7.54 -42.36
N VAL A 310 0.91 7.93 -41.08
CA VAL A 310 0.95 9.35 -40.65
C VAL A 310 2.13 9.57 -39.71
N GLY A 311 2.89 10.65 -39.95
CA GLY A 311 3.95 11.11 -39.06
C GLY A 311 3.35 11.74 -37.80
N VAL A 312 3.18 13.05 -37.81
CA VAL A 312 2.62 13.77 -36.65
C VAL A 312 1.26 14.39 -36.93
N ILE A 313 0.35 14.30 -35.96
CA ILE A 313 -0.97 14.96 -35.97
C ILE A 313 -0.96 16.08 -34.93
N SER A 314 -1.38 17.28 -35.34
CA SER A 314 -1.70 18.38 -34.43
C SER A 314 -3.22 18.59 -34.42
N ALA A 315 -3.89 18.24 -33.33
CA ALA A 315 -5.34 18.32 -33.16
C ALA A 315 -5.70 19.37 -32.10
N THR A 316 -5.93 20.62 -32.52
CA THR A 316 -6.12 21.76 -31.58
C THR A 316 -4.91 22.03 -30.67
N ALA A 317 -3.73 21.52 -31.06
CA ALA A 317 -2.48 21.48 -30.27
C ALA A 317 -1.33 22.23 -30.96
N THR A 318 -0.13 22.21 -30.36
CA THR A 318 1.10 22.71 -31.00
C THR A 318 2.11 21.58 -31.20
N VAL A 319 2.62 21.43 -32.42
CA VAL A 319 3.67 20.46 -32.76
C VAL A 319 4.88 21.17 -33.37
N ARG A 320 6.07 20.85 -32.90
CA ARG A 320 7.37 21.26 -33.47
C ARG A 320 8.03 20.01 -34.04
N THR A 321 8.41 20.03 -35.32
CA THR A 321 9.04 18.87 -35.94
C THR A 321 9.89 19.23 -37.16
N SER A 322 10.77 18.35 -37.61
CA SER A 322 11.48 18.48 -38.88
C SER A 322 10.66 17.87 -40.04
N ASN A 323 11.21 17.85 -41.26
CA ASN A 323 10.54 17.18 -42.38
C ASN A 323 10.52 15.65 -42.16
N LEU A 324 9.32 15.06 -42.17
CA LEU A 324 9.09 13.62 -41.95
C LEU A 324 8.79 12.83 -43.23
N ALA A 325 8.95 13.43 -44.41
CA ALA A 325 8.66 12.79 -45.70
C ALA A 325 9.49 11.53 -45.99
N SER A 326 10.64 11.36 -45.34
CA SER A 326 11.45 10.15 -45.46
C SER A 326 10.92 8.96 -44.65
N ILE A 327 10.03 9.19 -43.67
CA ILE A 327 9.60 8.15 -42.73
C ILE A 327 8.10 7.87 -42.74
N ALA A 328 7.26 8.76 -43.29
CA ALA A 328 5.80 8.61 -43.31
C ALA A 328 5.18 9.08 -44.65
N THR A 329 4.11 8.40 -45.08
CA THR A 329 3.34 8.76 -46.29
C THR A 329 2.66 10.11 -46.17
N THR A 330 2.04 10.39 -45.02
CA THR A 330 1.51 11.70 -44.64
C THR A 330 2.41 12.28 -43.56
N PRO A 331 3.39 13.16 -43.89
CA PRO A 331 4.40 13.59 -42.93
C PRO A 331 3.80 14.33 -41.73
N THR A 332 2.84 15.19 -41.99
CA THR A 332 2.14 16.02 -41.00
C THR A 332 0.65 16.08 -41.34
N LYS A 333 -0.20 16.14 -40.31
CA LYS A 333 -1.66 16.32 -40.45
C LYS A 333 -2.16 17.31 -39.41
N ILE A 334 -3.03 18.24 -39.82
CA ILE A 334 -3.68 19.21 -38.93
C ILE A 334 -5.15 18.82 -38.77
N GLU A 335 -5.64 18.86 -37.54
CA GLU A 335 -7.05 18.69 -37.17
C GLU A 335 -7.48 19.87 -36.27
N GLY A 336 -8.69 20.39 -36.47
CA GLY A 336 -9.18 21.56 -35.71
C GLY A 336 -8.24 22.76 -35.82
N ASN A 337 -7.96 23.42 -34.68
CA ASN A 337 -7.07 24.59 -34.62
C ASN A 337 -5.59 24.21 -34.36
N GLY A 338 -5.15 23.06 -34.85
CA GLY A 338 -3.78 22.60 -34.65
C GLY A 338 -2.74 23.47 -35.37
N LEU A 339 -1.60 23.69 -34.71
CA LEU A 339 -0.44 24.38 -35.26
C LEU A 339 0.73 23.41 -35.42
N ILE A 340 1.41 23.46 -36.57
CA ILE A 340 2.65 22.71 -36.82
C ILE A 340 3.74 23.68 -37.24
N ILE A 341 4.84 23.67 -36.50
CA ILE A 341 6.02 24.50 -36.72
C ILE A 341 7.14 23.60 -37.24
N THR A 342 7.46 23.75 -38.53
CA THR A 342 8.52 22.96 -39.19
C THR A 342 9.84 23.70 -39.36
N LYS A 343 9.80 25.04 -39.23
CA LYS A 343 10.96 25.95 -39.24
C LYS A 343 10.64 27.14 -38.34
N GLY A 344 11.62 27.63 -37.60
CA GLY A 344 11.49 28.92 -36.90
C GLY A 344 11.68 30.06 -37.88
N THR A 345 10.72 30.97 -37.97
CA THR A 345 10.90 32.26 -38.62
C THR A 345 10.71 33.34 -37.56
N VAL A 346 11.67 34.26 -37.44
CA VAL A 346 11.51 35.45 -36.61
C VAL A 346 10.44 36.31 -37.29
N LEU A 347 9.34 36.61 -36.59
CA LEU A 347 8.44 37.68 -37.04
C LEU A 347 9.25 38.98 -36.93
N SER A 348 9.66 39.53 -38.08
CA SER A 348 10.33 40.83 -38.19
C SER A 348 9.36 41.97 -37.96
#